data_AF-A0AAE5M2J6-F1
#
_entry.id   AF-A0AAE5M2J6-F1
#
_cell.length_a   1.000
_cell.length_b   1.000
_cell.length_c   1.000
_cell.angle_alpha   90.00
_cell.angle_beta   90.00
_cell.angle_gamma   90.00
#
_symmetry.space_group_name_H-M   'P 1'
#
loop_
_entity.id
_entity.type
_entity.pdbx_description
1 polymer ?
#
loop_
_entity_poly.entity_id
_entity_poly.type
_entity_poly.pdbx_seq_one_letter_code
_entity_poly.pdbx_strand_id
1 'polypeptide(L)'
;MIQIKGKVKFPITLDSTTWIFDDRKVKIEDLEAGVFEGTKPVEFQNNREWNRAILEGQTNPPTLNSEIKYKKRAMIEDTFVINMTPFFKNAEPNDDATAIRLSNDEDSIEVPLSLLPYLFFKFADKGKRLYDDNGVDSFVYIPEEGYSHEFKHVTYIEVV
;
A
#
# COMPACT_ATOMS: atom_id res chain seq x y z
N MET A 1 4.25 -15.87 0.23
CA MET A 1 3.52 -15.33 1.39
C MET A 1 4.56 -14.90 2.41
N ILE A 2 4.35 -13.79 3.10
CA ILE A 2 5.30 -13.25 4.09
C ILE A 2 4.59 -13.26 5.45
N GLN A 3 5.23 -13.75 6.51
CA GLN A 3 4.60 -13.82 7.83
C GLN A 3 5.14 -12.75 8.77
N ILE A 4 4.26 -12.02 9.46
CA ILE A 4 4.60 -11.19 10.63
C ILE A 4 4.60 -12.12 11.85
N LYS A 5 5.76 -12.23 12.51
CA LYS A 5 5.97 -13.05 13.71
C LYS A 5 6.84 -12.29 14.73
N GLY A 6 7.26 -12.96 15.82
CA GLY A 6 8.09 -12.37 16.87
C GLY A 6 7.25 -11.95 18.07
N LYS A 7 7.53 -10.78 18.65
CA LYS A 7 6.80 -10.16 19.76
C LYS A 7 5.45 -9.59 19.33
N VAL A 8 4.59 -10.46 18.82
CA VAL A 8 3.20 -10.17 18.44
C VAL A 8 2.29 -11.19 19.10
N LYS A 9 1.11 -10.75 19.51
CA LYS A 9 0.10 -11.66 20.09
C LYS A 9 -0.52 -12.57 19.03
N PHE A 10 -0.66 -12.06 17.81
CA PHE A 10 -1.26 -12.79 16.69
C PHE A 10 -0.33 -12.78 15.48
N PRO A 11 0.46 -13.84 15.25
CA PRO A 11 1.21 -13.97 14.01
C PRO A 11 0.27 -14.02 12.81
N ILE A 12 0.46 -13.15 11.83
CA ILE A 12 -0.38 -13.06 10.63
C ILE A 12 0.42 -13.28 9.35
N THR A 13 -0.21 -13.90 8.36
CA THR A 13 0.37 -14.13 7.05
C THR A 13 -0.15 -13.09 6.07
N LEU A 14 0.78 -12.45 5.38
CA LEU A 14 0.55 -11.47 4.33
C LEU A 14 0.66 -12.13 2.95
N ASP A 15 -0.25 -11.74 2.07
CA ASP A 15 -0.23 -12.11 0.66
C ASP A 15 -0.22 -10.86 -0.23
N SER A 16 0.98 -10.47 -0.65
CA SER A 16 1.21 -9.29 -1.49
C SER A 16 0.52 -9.38 -2.86
N THR A 17 0.14 -10.59 -3.29
CA THR A 17 -0.56 -10.79 -4.56
C THR A 17 -1.98 -10.25 -4.57
N THR A 18 -2.58 -10.12 -3.39
CA THR A 18 -3.95 -9.64 -3.21
C THR A 18 -4.02 -8.12 -3.11
N TRP A 19 -2.90 -7.46 -2.80
CA TRP A 19 -2.85 -6.02 -2.52
C TRP A 19 -3.19 -5.14 -3.73
N ILE A 20 -3.05 -5.65 -4.95
CA ILE A 20 -3.48 -4.93 -6.15
C ILE A 20 -4.99 -4.64 -6.15
N PHE A 21 -5.77 -5.45 -5.42
CA PHE A 21 -7.21 -5.28 -5.24
C PHE A 21 -7.58 -4.60 -3.92
N ASP A 22 -6.61 -4.28 -3.07
CA ASP A 22 -6.84 -3.66 -1.77
C ASP A 22 -7.10 -2.15 -1.94
N ASP A 23 -8.11 -1.61 -1.28
CA ASP A 23 -8.46 -0.19 -1.37
C ASP A 23 -7.47 0.72 -0.63
N ARG A 24 -6.61 0.15 0.23
CA ARG A 24 -5.57 0.88 0.97
C ARG A 24 -4.27 1.05 0.19
N LYS A 25 -4.16 0.45 -1.01
CA LYS A 25 -3.00 0.68 -1.89
C LYS A 25 -2.97 2.15 -2.33
N VAL A 26 -1.77 2.68 -2.48
CA VAL A 26 -1.57 4.05 -2.97
C VAL A 26 -0.49 4.06 -4.03
N LYS A 27 -0.59 5.00 -4.98
CA LYS A 27 0.47 5.20 -5.96
C LYS A 27 1.67 5.87 -5.30
N ILE A 28 2.87 5.48 -5.69
CA ILE A 28 4.08 6.09 -5.12
C ILE A 28 4.14 7.60 -5.41
N GLU A 29 3.67 8.04 -6.58
CA GLU A 29 3.60 9.47 -6.94
C GLU A 29 2.63 10.26 -6.05
N ASP A 30 1.48 9.67 -5.70
CA ASP A 30 0.50 10.29 -4.80
C ASP A 30 1.05 10.39 -3.37
N LEU A 31 1.83 9.39 -2.94
CA LEU A 31 2.56 9.40 -1.68
C LEU A 31 3.59 10.54 -1.63
N GLU A 32 4.41 10.65 -2.67
CA GLU A 32 5.46 11.69 -2.77
C GLU A 32 4.89 13.10 -2.90
N ALA A 33 3.71 13.24 -3.50
CA ALA A 33 2.99 14.51 -3.60
C ALA A 33 2.30 14.93 -2.29
N GLY A 34 2.42 14.14 -1.21
CA GLY A 34 1.79 14.41 0.08
C GLY A 34 0.28 14.20 0.09
N VAL A 35 -0.27 13.47 -0.89
CA VAL A 35 -1.70 13.14 -0.98
C VAL A 35 -1.97 11.86 -0.18
N PHE A 36 -1.63 11.88 1.12
CA PHE A 36 -1.74 10.72 2.00
C PHE A 36 -2.57 10.94 3.26
N GLU A 37 -3.42 11.97 3.26
CA GLU A 37 -4.48 12.07 4.26
C GLU A 37 -5.73 11.36 3.75
N GLY A 38 -6.14 10.31 4.46
CA GLY A 38 -7.48 9.71 4.38
C GLY A 38 -8.63 10.66 4.76
N THR A 39 -8.46 11.96 4.54
CA THR A 39 -9.42 13.04 4.77
C THR A 39 -9.85 13.71 3.46
N LYS A 40 -9.20 13.42 2.32
CA LYS A 40 -9.82 13.67 1.04
C LYS A 40 -10.56 12.39 0.62
N PRO A 41 -11.91 12.34 0.66
CA PRO A 41 -12.57 11.57 -0.38
C PRO A 41 -11.94 12.04 -1.68
N VAL A 42 -11.72 11.13 -2.62
CA VAL A 42 -11.48 11.54 -4.01
C VAL A 42 -12.59 12.53 -4.35
N GLU A 43 -12.32 13.84 -4.24
CA GLU A 43 -13.20 14.83 -4.79
C GLU A 43 -12.99 14.64 -6.28
N PHE A 44 -13.88 13.83 -6.85
CA PHE A 44 -14.22 13.87 -8.25
C PHE A 44 -14.66 15.30 -8.52
N GLN A 45 -13.69 16.20 -8.71
CA GLN A 45 -13.94 17.52 -9.21
C GLN A 45 -14.61 17.34 -10.57
N ASN A 46 -15.87 17.78 -10.63
CA ASN A 46 -16.84 17.69 -11.72
C ASN A 46 -17.68 16.41 -11.84
N ASN A 47 -18.58 16.18 -10.88
CA ASN A 47 -19.75 15.32 -11.12
C ASN A 47 -21.11 16.01 -10.93
N ARG A 48 -21.15 17.34 -11.04
CA ARG A 48 -22.40 18.12 -10.89
C ARG A 48 -23.39 17.85 -12.02
N GLU A 49 -22.88 17.56 -13.22
CA GLU A 49 -23.69 17.21 -14.39
C GLU A 49 -24.18 15.75 -14.35
N TRP A 50 -23.46 14.87 -13.64
CA TRP A 50 -23.74 13.44 -13.55
C TRP A 50 -24.84 13.12 -12.52
N ASN A 51 -24.86 13.82 -11.38
CA ASN A 51 -25.96 13.69 -10.41
C ASN A 51 -27.31 14.10 -11.02
N ARG A 52 -27.30 15.03 -11.99
CA ARG A 52 -28.50 15.45 -12.70
C ARG A 52 -28.98 14.39 -13.70
N ALA A 53 -28.06 13.73 -14.41
CA ALA A 53 -28.37 12.69 -15.39
C ALA A 53 -28.99 11.42 -14.76
N ILE A 54 -28.59 11.06 -13.53
CA ILE A 54 -29.15 9.91 -12.80
C ILE A 54 -30.58 10.20 -12.30
N LEU A 55 -30.84 11.43 -11.83
CA LEU A 55 -32.18 11.88 -11.42
C LEU A 55 -33.15 12.04 -12.60
N GLU A 56 -32.66 12.43 -13.78
CA GLU A 56 -33.46 12.66 -14.98
C GLU A 56 -33.64 11.40 -15.86
N GLY A 57 -33.13 10.23 -15.46
CA GLY A 57 -33.44 8.95 -16.10
C GLY A 57 -33.02 8.85 -17.57
N GLN A 58 -32.00 9.60 -18.01
CA GLN A 58 -31.56 9.56 -19.40
C GLN A 58 -30.81 8.26 -19.69
N THR A 59 -31.38 7.43 -20.55
CA THR A 59 -30.76 6.20 -21.03
C THR A 59 -29.58 6.51 -21.96
N ASN A 60 -28.40 6.05 -21.54
CA ASN A 60 -27.07 5.97 -22.19
C ASN A 60 -26.19 7.24 -22.22
N PRO A 61 -24.97 7.12 -21.67
CA PRO A 61 -23.79 7.80 -22.21
C PRO A 61 -22.76 6.81 -22.78
N PRO A 62 -22.08 7.15 -23.90
CA PRO A 62 -21.08 6.32 -24.57
C PRO A 62 -19.69 6.43 -23.90
N THR A 63 -19.60 6.23 -22.58
CA THR A 63 -18.35 6.49 -21.82
C THR A 63 -17.98 5.42 -20.79
N LEU A 64 -18.89 4.48 -20.47
CA LEU A 64 -18.59 3.40 -19.51
C LEU A 64 -17.42 2.52 -19.99
N ASN A 65 -17.33 2.27 -21.30
CA ASN A 65 -16.25 1.44 -21.86
C ASN A 65 -14.89 2.15 -21.89
N SER A 66 -14.84 3.48 -22.07
CA SER A 66 -13.59 4.24 -22.08
C SER A 66 -13.06 4.43 -20.66
N GLU A 67 -13.94 4.66 -19.67
CA GLU A 67 -13.58 4.73 -18.25
C GLU A 67 -13.15 3.38 -17.69
N ILE A 68 -13.81 2.27 -18.05
CA ILE A 68 -13.36 0.91 -17.69
C ILE A 68 -12.02 0.61 -18.35
N LYS A 69 -11.82 0.98 -19.63
CA LYS A 69 -10.50 0.86 -20.29
C LYS A 69 -9.44 1.72 -19.62
N TYR A 70 -9.79 2.93 -19.17
CA TYR A 70 -8.87 3.83 -18.47
C TYR A 70 -8.48 3.27 -17.10
N LYS A 71 -9.46 2.83 -16.28
CA LYS A 71 -9.21 2.14 -15.00
C LYS A 71 -8.38 0.85 -15.16
N LYS A 72 -8.68 0.05 -16.20
CA LYS A 72 -7.90 -1.17 -16.51
C LYS A 72 -6.47 -0.87 -16.97
N ARG A 73 -6.22 0.27 -17.61
CA ARG A 73 -4.92 0.64 -18.18
C ARG A 73 -4.04 1.36 -17.15
N ALA A 74 -4.62 2.19 -16.28
CA ALA A 74 -3.93 2.76 -15.12
C ALA A 74 -3.39 1.66 -14.18
N MET A 75 -4.16 0.58 -13.96
CA MET A 75 -3.70 -0.60 -13.20
C MET A 75 -2.42 -1.26 -13.75
N ILE A 76 -2.03 -1.01 -15.00
CA ILE A 76 -0.91 -1.68 -15.67
C ILE A 76 0.35 -0.77 -15.74
N GLU A 77 0.26 0.52 -15.42
CA GLU A 77 1.38 1.46 -15.58
C GLU A 77 1.85 2.11 -14.27
N ASP A 78 1.02 2.08 -13.23
CA ASP A 78 1.33 2.71 -11.95
C ASP A 78 2.19 1.81 -11.03
N THR A 79 3.01 2.42 -10.19
CA THR A 79 3.75 1.76 -9.12
C THR A 79 3.00 1.91 -7.80
N PHE A 80 2.73 0.79 -7.12
CA PHE A 80 1.86 0.74 -5.95
C PHE A 80 2.59 0.33 -4.68
N VAL A 81 2.20 1.00 -3.61
CA VAL A 81 2.68 0.79 -2.25
C VAL A 81 1.50 0.62 -1.31
N ILE A 82 1.73 0.04 -0.13
CA ILE A 82 0.70 -0.12 0.90
C ILE A 82 1.29 0.22 2.27
N ASN A 83 0.50 0.93 3.10
CA ASN A 83 0.92 1.26 4.46
C ASN A 83 0.81 0.02 5.36
N MET A 84 1.83 -0.22 6.18
CA MET A 84 1.91 -1.43 6.99
C MET A 84 1.18 -1.36 8.33
N THR A 85 0.88 -0.15 8.83
CA THR A 85 0.17 0.07 10.10
C THR A 85 -1.03 -0.82 10.35
N PRO A 86 -2.03 -0.94 9.43
CA PRO A 86 -3.22 -1.74 9.72
C PRO A 86 -2.90 -3.23 9.88
N PHE A 87 -1.87 -3.76 9.20
CA PHE A 87 -1.47 -5.15 9.35
C PHE A 87 -0.83 -5.40 10.71
N PHE A 88 0.10 -4.55 11.13
CA PHE A 88 0.71 -4.65 12.44
C PHE A 88 -0.30 -4.40 13.57
N LYS A 89 -1.27 -3.50 13.40
CA LYS A 89 -2.37 -3.36 14.38
C LYS A 89 -3.14 -4.67 14.60
N ASN A 90 -3.40 -5.43 13.52
CA ASN A 90 -4.07 -6.73 13.63
C ASN A 90 -3.17 -7.80 14.27
N ALA A 91 -1.85 -7.70 14.11
CA ALA A 91 -0.90 -8.61 14.74
C ALA A 91 -0.78 -8.38 16.25
N GLU A 92 -1.19 -7.20 16.74
CA GLU A 92 -1.06 -6.77 18.14
C GLU A 92 0.37 -6.97 18.68
N PRO A 93 1.36 -6.15 18.25
CA PRO A 93 2.69 -6.11 18.86
C PRO A 93 2.62 -5.98 20.37
N ASN A 94 3.49 -6.69 21.07
CA ASN A 94 3.57 -6.62 22.52
C ASN A 94 4.08 -5.25 22.97
N ASP A 95 3.76 -4.86 24.21
CA ASP A 95 4.19 -3.57 24.79
C ASP A 95 5.71 -3.43 24.91
N ASP A 96 6.44 -4.55 24.95
CA ASP A 96 7.91 -4.60 25.02
C ASP A 96 8.59 -4.72 23.63
N ALA A 97 7.81 -4.64 22.55
CA ALA A 97 8.32 -4.56 21.19
C ALA A 97 8.92 -3.18 20.90
N THR A 98 10.08 -3.17 20.27
CA THR A 98 10.88 -1.95 20.04
C THR A 98 11.09 -1.67 18.56
N ALA A 99 11.19 -2.72 17.74
CA ALA A 99 11.46 -2.57 16.32
C ALA A 99 10.81 -3.69 15.48
N ILE A 100 10.80 -3.46 14.18
CA ILE A 100 10.40 -4.41 13.15
C ILE A 100 11.65 -4.73 12.36
N ARG A 101 12.11 -5.98 12.45
CA ARG A 101 13.18 -6.50 11.62
C ARG A 101 12.60 -6.98 10.29
N LEU A 102 13.13 -6.44 9.21
CA LEU A 102 12.84 -6.85 7.84
C LEU A 102 14.08 -7.53 7.29
N SER A 103 13.96 -8.71 6.71
CA SER A 103 15.11 -9.44 6.21
C SER A 103 14.82 -10.29 4.97
N ASN A 104 15.90 -10.68 4.32
CA ASN A 104 15.93 -11.70 3.28
C ASN A 104 17.01 -12.74 3.64
N ASP A 105 17.44 -13.56 2.68
CA ASP A 105 18.45 -14.60 2.94
C ASP A 105 19.89 -14.04 3.07
N GLU A 106 20.12 -12.79 2.69
CA GLU A 106 21.44 -12.14 2.65
C GLU A 106 21.63 -11.11 3.76
N ASP A 107 20.66 -10.22 3.96
CA ASP A 107 20.76 -9.05 4.83
C ASP A 107 19.47 -8.81 5.65
N SER A 108 19.57 -7.88 6.61
CA SER A 108 18.45 -7.42 7.42
C SER A 108 18.57 -5.94 7.79
N ILE A 109 17.42 -5.30 8.01
CA ILE A 109 17.32 -3.95 8.59
C ILE A 109 16.33 -3.97 9.75
N GLU A 110 16.56 -3.09 10.73
CA GLU A 110 15.59 -2.85 11.81
C GLU A 110 14.96 -1.48 11.65
N VAL A 111 13.63 -1.45 11.64
CA VAL A 111 12.82 -0.24 11.59
C VAL A 111 12.22 -0.02 12.99
N PRO A 112 12.50 1.10 13.68
CA PRO A 112 11.87 1.41 14.95
C PRO A 112 10.34 1.32 14.87
N LEU A 113 9.70 0.71 15.87
CA LEU A 113 8.24 0.53 15.87
C LEU A 113 7.49 1.88 15.86
N SER A 114 8.12 2.94 16.37
CA SER A 114 7.64 4.32 16.29
C SER A 114 7.47 4.84 14.85
N LEU A 115 8.18 4.26 13.88
CA LEU A 115 8.09 4.62 12.46
C LEU A 115 7.07 3.76 11.68
N LEU A 116 6.38 2.83 12.34
CA LEU A 116 5.34 2.00 11.71
C LEU A 116 4.26 2.82 10.94
N PRO A 117 3.78 3.98 11.43
CA PRO A 117 2.87 4.85 10.68
C PRO A 117 3.36 5.24 9.29
N TYR A 118 4.68 5.27 9.10
CA TYR A 118 5.38 5.73 7.91
C TYR A 118 6.03 4.58 7.12
N LEU A 119 5.84 3.33 7.55
CA LEU A 119 6.37 2.15 6.89
C LEU A 119 5.46 1.71 5.74
N PHE A 120 6.02 1.66 4.54
CA PHE A 120 5.34 1.27 3.32
C PHE A 120 6.04 0.09 2.65
N PHE A 121 5.24 -0.82 2.10
CA PHE A 121 5.73 -1.87 1.22
C PHE A 121 5.32 -1.59 -0.22
N LYS A 122 6.30 -1.47 -1.10
CA LYS A 122 6.11 -1.50 -2.55
C LYS A 122 5.94 -2.95 -2.98
N PHE A 123 4.82 -3.25 -3.62
CA PHE A 123 4.49 -4.62 -4.03
C PHE A 123 4.26 -4.76 -5.53
N ALA A 124 4.06 -3.64 -6.23
CA ALA A 124 3.93 -3.62 -7.67
C ALA A 124 4.73 -2.47 -8.28
N ASP A 125 5.43 -2.76 -9.38
CA ASP A 125 6.12 -1.77 -10.21
C ASP A 125 5.50 -1.81 -11.61
N LYS A 126 4.96 -0.68 -12.06
CA LYS A 126 4.22 -0.58 -13.34
C LYS A 126 3.18 -1.70 -13.47
N GLY A 127 2.31 -1.82 -12.47
CA GLY A 127 1.23 -2.81 -12.41
C GLY A 127 1.66 -4.28 -12.31
N LYS A 128 2.96 -4.59 -12.29
CA LYS A 128 3.49 -5.95 -12.21
C LYS A 128 4.05 -6.23 -10.84
N ARG A 129 3.99 -7.50 -10.41
CA ARG A 129 4.64 -7.95 -9.18
C ARG A 129 6.15 -7.73 -9.29
N LEU A 130 6.77 -7.38 -8.17
CA LEU A 130 8.22 -7.18 -8.08
C LEU A 130 9.01 -8.49 -8.18
N TYR A 131 8.54 -9.50 -7.45
CA TYR A 131 9.21 -10.79 -7.29
C TYR A 131 8.23 -11.95 -7.48
N ASP A 132 8.75 -13.10 -7.90
CA ASP A 132 7.95 -14.32 -8.12
C ASP A 132 7.57 -15.04 -6.82
N ASP A 133 8.31 -14.78 -5.72
CA ASP A 133 8.15 -15.42 -4.41
C ASP A 133 7.22 -14.65 -3.45
N ASN A 134 6.56 -13.60 -3.93
CA ASN A 134 5.73 -12.65 -3.17
C ASN A 134 6.51 -11.72 -2.25
N GLY A 135 7.85 -11.71 -2.34
CA GLY A 135 8.68 -10.69 -1.72
C GLY A 135 8.29 -9.28 -2.16
N VAL A 136 8.69 -8.29 -1.38
CA VAL A 136 8.33 -6.87 -1.59
C VAL A 136 9.49 -5.96 -1.22
N ASP A 137 9.52 -4.75 -1.77
CA ASP A 137 10.45 -3.73 -1.29
C ASP A 137 9.78 -2.94 -0.16
N SER A 138 10.58 -2.49 0.80
CA SER A 138 10.12 -1.73 1.96
C SER A 138 10.90 -0.43 2.11
N PHE A 139 10.23 0.58 2.65
CA PHE A 139 10.84 1.85 3.00
C PHE A 139 9.99 2.59 4.03
N VAL A 140 10.63 3.48 4.78
CA VAL A 140 9.95 4.51 5.56
C VAL A 140 9.89 5.79 4.72
N TYR A 141 8.73 6.42 4.67
CA TYR A 141 8.57 7.71 3.99
C TYR A 141 7.85 8.71 4.88
N ILE A 142 8.53 9.83 5.16
CA ILE A 142 8.00 10.97 5.89
C ILE A 142 8.10 12.17 4.93
N PRO A 143 7.02 12.90 4.61
CA PRO A 143 7.04 13.95 3.59
C PRO A 143 8.16 15.00 3.75
N GLU A 144 8.47 15.39 4.97
CA GLU A 144 9.51 16.40 5.28
C GLU A 144 10.93 15.82 5.30
N GLU A 145 11.09 14.52 5.55
CA GLU A 145 12.41 13.87 5.70
C GLU A 145 12.80 13.02 4.49
N GLY A 146 11.83 12.67 3.65
CA GLY A 146 11.97 11.79 2.50
C GLY A 146 12.03 10.31 2.87
N TYR A 147 12.77 9.56 2.05
CA TYR A 147 12.95 8.12 2.20
C TYR A 147 14.00 7.79 3.25
N SER A 148 13.73 6.78 4.07
CA SER A 148 14.70 6.16 4.96
C SER A 148 14.41 4.68 5.13
N HIS A 149 15.35 3.94 5.74
CA HIS A 149 15.21 2.51 6.00
C HIS A 149 14.75 1.69 4.77
N GLU A 150 15.27 2.05 3.60
CA GLU A 150 14.98 1.33 2.35
C GLU A 150 15.61 -0.06 2.40
N PHE A 151 14.81 -1.09 2.15
CA PHE A 151 15.26 -2.47 2.15
C PHE A 151 14.51 -3.28 1.09
N LYS A 152 15.28 -3.96 0.24
CA LYS A 152 14.76 -4.67 -0.93
C LYS A 152 14.48 -6.13 -0.63
N HIS A 153 13.51 -6.68 -1.36
CA HIS A 153 13.21 -8.12 -1.37
C HIS A 153 12.92 -8.69 0.04
N VAL A 154 12.07 -8.03 0.82
CA VAL A 154 11.63 -8.51 2.13
C VAL A 154 10.88 -9.83 1.97
N THR A 155 11.41 -10.89 2.59
CA THR A 155 10.78 -12.22 2.62
C THR A 155 10.45 -12.66 4.04
N TYR A 156 11.09 -12.06 5.05
CA TYR A 156 10.82 -12.32 6.46
C TYR A 156 10.57 -11.03 7.25
N ILE A 157 9.62 -11.10 8.18
CA ILE A 157 9.27 -10.00 9.08
C ILE A 157 9.22 -10.53 10.51
N GLU A 158 9.93 -9.88 11.41
CA GLU A 158 9.96 -10.22 12.83
C GLU A 158 9.84 -8.95 13.68
N VAL A 159 8.92 -8.94 14.63
CA VAL A 159 8.83 -7.88 15.64
C VAL A 159 9.73 -8.25 16.82
N VAL A 160 10.64 -7.35 17.20
CA VAL A 160 11.70 -7.56 18.20
C VAL A 160 11.61 -6.64 19.40
#